data_AF-A0A2R4JKY8-F1
#
_entry.id   AF-A0A2R4JKY8-F1
#
_cell.length_a   1.000
_cell.length_b   1.000
_cell.length_c   1.000
_cell.angle_alpha   90.00
_cell.angle_beta   90.00
_cell.angle_gamma   90.00
#
_symmetry.space_group_name_H-M   'P 1'
#
loop_
_entity.id
_entity.type
_entity.pdbx_description
1 polymer ?
#
loop_
_entity_poly.entity_id
_entity_poly.type
_entity_poly.pdbx_seq_one_letter_code
_entity_poly.pdbx_strand_id
1 'polypeptide(L)'
;MTARPLRTERSGPLTASVVTDLPFKPQLVKAVFRGVTSLHVSRSAAWSAASVTRTVLTEIIEGARSAAAEEARKRLVPRDLISAIDRNVEVEVGSEWYLHSPTFHGLMGEVRDADGALVSLRERRGARTPSGVAGAHRFEAGVRRLLGSRGVRAVPAMVRDLDGIASVFLTALARDAAMVVREGGVKRFGTVSLVVPGEPAPAPLLKDPLLALSTRRGDGRTVGGDDVLAAVTMQLIGGLRQRAITEAAEMTRNTSPWADC
;
A
#
# COMPACT_ATOMS: atom_id res chain seq x y z
N MET A 1 -15.87 43.62 43.36
CA MET A 1 -16.19 42.24 42.95
C MET A 1 -16.76 42.30 41.55
N THR A 2 -16.01 41.86 40.54
CA THR A 2 -16.44 41.87 39.13
C THR A 2 -16.17 40.50 38.53
N ALA A 3 -17.24 39.84 38.10
CA ALA A 3 -17.24 38.49 37.54
C ALA A 3 -16.64 38.47 36.13
N ARG A 4 -15.73 37.53 35.86
CA ARG A 4 -15.27 37.16 34.51
C ARG A 4 -16.26 36.17 33.88
N PRO A 5 -16.68 36.34 32.62
CA PRO A 5 -17.47 35.31 31.95
C PRO A 5 -16.59 34.13 31.52
N LEU A 6 -17.12 32.92 31.72
CA LEU A 6 -16.56 31.66 31.25
C LEU A 6 -16.42 31.68 29.72
N ARG A 7 -15.22 31.35 29.24
CA ARG A 7 -14.98 31.01 27.83
C ARG A 7 -15.63 29.65 27.56
N THR A 8 -16.72 29.67 26.80
CA THR A 8 -17.29 28.50 26.15
C THR A 8 -16.27 27.92 25.18
N GLU A 9 -15.77 26.72 25.47
CA GLU A 9 -14.99 25.93 24.53
C GLU A 9 -15.86 25.62 23.31
N ARG A 10 -15.49 26.25 22.18
CA ARG A 10 -16.07 25.98 20.87
C ARG A 10 -15.42 24.69 20.37
N SER A 11 -16.01 23.54 20.70
CA SER A 11 -15.69 22.25 20.06
C SER A 11 -15.84 22.42 18.55
N GLY A 12 -14.70 22.41 17.86
CA GLY A 12 -14.66 22.40 16.40
C GLY A 12 -15.07 21.03 15.84
N PRO A 13 -15.44 20.95 14.55
CA PRO A 13 -15.90 19.69 13.95
C PRO A 13 -14.75 18.68 13.89
N LEU A 14 -14.98 17.47 14.42
CA LEU A 14 -14.07 16.31 14.36
C LEU A 14 -13.58 15.95 12.93
N THR A 15 -14.24 16.47 11.90
CA THR A 15 -13.96 16.20 10.48
C THR A 15 -12.73 16.92 9.93
N ALA A 16 -12.31 18.05 10.53
CA ALA A 16 -11.09 18.74 10.11
C ALA A 16 -9.82 17.96 10.51
N SER A 17 -9.87 17.21 11.62
CA SER A 17 -8.72 16.50 12.18
C SER A 17 -8.28 15.31 11.31
N VAL A 18 -9.25 14.59 10.71
CA VAL A 18 -8.98 13.36 9.93
C VAL A 18 -8.30 13.67 8.58
N VAL A 19 -8.56 14.85 8.01
CA VAL A 19 -8.01 15.27 6.71
C VAL A 19 -6.55 15.75 6.82
N THR A 20 -6.13 16.25 7.99
CA THR A 20 -4.76 16.76 8.24
C THR A 20 -3.76 15.71 8.73
N ASP A 21 -4.20 14.48 9.03
CA ASP A 21 -3.36 13.48 9.71
C ASP A 21 -2.83 12.33 8.86
N LEU A 22 -3.19 12.24 7.58
CA LEU A 22 -2.61 11.20 6.73
C LEU A 22 -1.09 11.39 6.54
N PRO A 23 -0.28 10.33 6.73
CA PRO A 23 1.16 10.39 6.49
C PRO A 23 1.48 10.66 5.01
N PHE A 24 0.61 10.20 4.09
CA PHE A 24 0.77 10.39 2.65
C PHE A 24 -0.34 11.30 2.11
N LYS A 25 0.04 12.48 1.63
CA LYS A 25 -0.91 13.45 1.09
C LYS A 25 -1.50 12.94 -0.24
N PRO A 26 -2.81 13.12 -0.51
CA PRO A 26 -3.41 12.72 -1.79
C PRO A 26 -2.74 13.35 -3.03
N GLN A 27 -2.16 14.55 -2.90
CA GLN A 27 -1.40 15.21 -3.96
C GLN A 27 -0.15 14.40 -4.37
N LEU A 28 0.59 13.87 -3.39
CA LEU A 28 1.75 13.01 -3.63
C LEU A 28 1.31 11.74 -4.37
N VAL A 29 0.21 11.14 -3.92
CA VAL A 29 -0.36 9.94 -4.56
C VAL A 29 -0.73 10.21 -6.01
N LYS A 30 -1.44 11.32 -6.30
CA LYS A 30 -1.77 11.71 -7.67
C LYS A 30 -0.53 11.93 -8.53
N ALA A 31 0.54 12.49 -7.98
CA ALA A 31 1.80 12.65 -8.70
C ALA A 31 2.42 11.28 -9.08
N VAL A 32 2.37 10.29 -8.19
CA VAL A 32 2.82 8.93 -8.50
C VAL A 32 1.98 8.30 -9.61
N PHE A 33 0.66 8.38 -9.51
CA PHE A 33 -0.23 7.84 -10.54
C PHE A 33 0.01 8.50 -11.91
N ARG A 34 0.21 9.82 -11.97
CA ARG A 34 0.53 10.53 -13.22
C ARG A 34 1.85 10.08 -13.85
N GLY A 35 2.80 9.60 -13.04
CA GLY A 35 4.04 9.00 -13.53
C GLY A 35 3.87 7.61 -14.14
N VAL A 36 2.72 6.96 -13.90
CA VAL A 36 2.43 5.57 -14.32
C VAL A 36 1.36 5.53 -15.42
N THR A 37 0.37 6.41 -15.37
CA THR A 37 -0.79 6.39 -16.26
C THR A 37 -1.24 7.79 -16.66
N SER A 38 -1.77 7.91 -17.88
CA SER A 38 -2.42 9.13 -18.39
C SER A 38 -3.89 9.25 -17.97
N LEU A 39 -4.46 8.24 -17.31
CA LEU A 39 -5.84 8.26 -16.83
C LEU A 39 -6.04 9.36 -15.77
N HIS A 40 -7.23 9.95 -15.73
CA HIS A 40 -7.58 10.88 -14.66
C HIS A 40 -7.64 10.14 -13.31
N VAL A 41 -7.12 10.74 -12.24
CA VAL A 41 -7.13 10.13 -10.90
C VAL A 41 -8.13 10.86 -10.03
N SER A 42 -9.21 10.18 -9.67
CA SER A 42 -10.25 10.74 -8.82
C SER A 42 -9.69 11.11 -7.44
N ARG A 43 -10.44 11.93 -6.68
CA ARG A 43 -10.11 12.19 -5.28
C ARG A 43 -10.17 10.88 -4.48
N SER A 44 -11.26 10.12 -4.59
CA SER A 44 -11.44 8.86 -3.84
C SER A 44 -10.34 7.83 -4.11
N ALA A 45 -9.84 7.73 -5.35
CA ALA A 45 -8.71 6.88 -5.70
C ALA A 45 -7.44 7.28 -4.92
N ALA A 46 -7.13 8.57 -4.90
CA ALA A 46 -5.95 9.08 -4.20
C ALA A 46 -6.04 8.90 -2.67
N TRP A 47 -7.23 9.06 -2.07
CA TRP A 47 -7.45 8.80 -0.65
C TRP A 47 -7.36 7.30 -0.32
N SER A 48 -7.96 6.44 -1.15
CA SER A 48 -7.90 4.99 -0.98
C SER A 48 -6.46 4.50 -1.04
N ALA A 49 -5.71 4.88 -2.08
CA ALA A 49 -4.32 4.46 -2.24
C ALA A 49 -3.40 5.02 -1.12
N ALA A 50 -3.65 6.24 -0.63
CA ALA A 50 -2.95 6.78 0.55
C ALA A 50 -3.22 5.95 1.81
N SER A 51 -4.49 5.57 2.03
CA SER A 51 -4.91 4.75 3.18
C SER A 51 -4.28 3.36 3.12
N VAL A 52 -4.38 2.67 1.98
CA VAL A 52 -3.77 1.36 1.75
C VAL A 52 -2.26 1.40 2.01
N THR A 53 -1.55 2.40 1.45
CA THR A 53 -0.10 2.54 1.64
C THR A 53 0.25 2.73 3.12
N ARG A 54 -0.56 3.51 3.87
CA ARG A 54 -0.41 3.66 5.32
C ARG A 54 -0.61 2.34 6.05
N THR A 55 -1.64 1.56 5.69
CA THR A 55 -1.93 0.27 6.35
C THR A 55 -0.80 -0.74 6.13
N VAL A 56 -0.31 -0.87 4.90
CA VAL A 56 0.81 -1.78 4.56
C VAL A 56 2.08 -1.39 5.32
N LEU A 57 2.48 -0.11 5.28
CA LEU A 57 3.68 0.35 5.99
C LEU A 57 3.53 0.25 7.51
N THR A 58 2.32 0.39 8.04
CA THR A 58 2.06 0.17 9.46
C THR A 58 2.35 -1.28 9.84
N GLU A 59 1.81 -2.24 9.09
CA GLU A 59 2.00 -3.66 9.37
C GLU A 59 3.50 -4.03 9.32
N ILE A 60 4.22 -3.50 8.33
CA ILE A 60 5.68 -3.63 8.21
C ILE A 60 6.40 -3.06 9.45
N ILE A 61 6.02 -1.85 9.89
CA ILE A 61 6.66 -1.19 11.05
C ILE A 61 6.40 -1.96 12.34
N GLU A 62 5.19 -2.48 12.55
CA GLU A 62 4.87 -3.27 13.76
C GLU A 62 5.58 -4.64 13.74
N GLY A 63 5.71 -5.27 12.57
CA GLY A 63 6.54 -6.47 12.40
C GLY A 63 8.01 -6.19 12.73
N ALA A 64 8.57 -5.10 12.19
CA ALA A 64 9.95 -4.71 12.45
C ALA A 64 10.17 -4.33 13.92
N ARG A 65 9.19 -3.68 14.55
CA ARG A 65 9.21 -3.37 15.98
C ARG A 65 9.24 -4.63 16.83
N SER A 66 8.46 -5.64 16.46
CA SER A 66 8.46 -6.94 17.15
C SER A 66 9.81 -7.64 17.02
N ALA A 67 10.39 -7.66 15.82
CA ALA A 67 11.73 -8.21 15.58
C ALA A 67 12.82 -7.46 16.37
N ALA A 68 12.77 -6.12 16.42
CA ALA A 68 13.71 -5.32 17.19
C ALA A 68 13.61 -5.59 18.70
N ALA A 69 12.39 -5.82 19.20
CA ALA A 69 12.14 -6.09 20.61
C ALA A 69 12.74 -7.43 21.06
N GLU A 70 12.73 -8.45 20.21
CA GLU A 70 13.40 -9.74 20.47
C GLU A 70 14.91 -9.59 20.62
N GLU A 71 15.53 -8.65 19.90
CA GLU A 71 16.95 -8.29 20.06
C GLU A 71 17.19 -7.18 21.09
N ALA A 72 16.19 -6.84 21.92
CA ALA A 72 16.22 -5.77 22.92
C ALA A 72 16.62 -4.38 22.37
N ARG A 73 16.38 -4.12 21.08
CA ARG A 73 16.73 -2.86 20.41
C ARG A 73 15.62 -1.83 20.48
N LYS A 74 15.99 -0.60 20.84
CA LYS A 74 15.09 0.56 20.93
C LYS A 74 14.98 1.38 19.63
N ARG A 75 15.83 1.10 18.64
CA ARG A 75 15.81 1.76 17.32
C ARG A 75 15.76 0.69 16.24
N LEU A 76 14.87 0.89 15.28
CA LEU A 76 14.76 0.01 14.12
C LEU A 76 15.97 0.19 13.21
N VAL A 77 16.50 -0.95 12.79
CA VAL A 77 17.54 -1.08 11.79
C VAL A 77 17.01 -1.93 10.62
N PRO A 78 17.62 -1.84 9.43
CA PRO A 78 17.19 -2.61 8.25
C PRO A 78 17.04 -4.11 8.47
N ARG A 79 17.82 -4.72 9.37
CA ARG A 79 17.70 -6.14 9.73
C ARG A 79 16.34 -6.51 10.34
N ASP A 80 15.72 -5.59 11.08
CA ASP A 80 14.38 -5.80 11.64
C ASP A 80 13.32 -5.93 10.55
N LEU A 81 13.50 -5.17 9.48
CA LEU A 81 12.60 -5.17 8.34
C LEU A 81 12.65 -6.51 7.61
N ILE A 82 13.85 -7.04 7.36
CA ILE A 82 14.05 -8.39 6.81
C ILE A 82 13.30 -9.41 7.67
N SER A 83 13.59 -9.39 8.97
CA SER A 83 12.99 -10.34 9.92
C SER A 83 11.45 -10.23 9.97
N ALA A 84 10.90 -9.02 9.82
CA ALA A 84 9.47 -8.78 9.79
C ALA A 84 8.80 -9.38 8.56
N ILE A 85 9.44 -9.23 7.40
CA ILE A 85 8.95 -9.73 6.12
C ILE A 85 9.05 -11.25 6.06
N ASP A 86 10.18 -11.82 6.47
CA ASP A 86 10.38 -13.28 6.46
C ASP A 86 9.35 -14.01 7.33
N ARG A 87 8.83 -13.34 8.36
CA ARG A 87 7.85 -13.89 9.30
C ARG A 87 6.40 -13.63 8.92
N ASN A 88 6.13 -12.71 7.99
CA ASN A 88 4.77 -12.34 7.61
C ASN A 88 4.59 -12.41 6.09
N VAL A 89 4.12 -13.58 5.64
CA VAL A 89 3.81 -13.85 4.22
C VAL A 89 2.77 -12.90 3.64
N GLU A 90 1.91 -12.28 4.47
CA GLU A 90 0.93 -11.30 3.99
C GLU A 90 1.55 -9.93 3.69
N VAL A 91 2.72 -9.66 4.28
CA VAL A 91 3.52 -8.44 4.11
C VAL A 91 4.54 -8.59 2.98
N GLU A 92 4.58 -9.74 2.31
CA GLU A 92 5.33 -9.90 1.08
C GLU A 92 4.75 -8.96 0.02
N VAL A 93 5.30 -7.74 -0.02
CA VAL A 93 4.98 -6.75 -1.04
C VAL A 93 5.49 -7.34 -2.35
N GLY A 94 4.57 -7.84 -3.18
CA GLY A 94 4.78 -8.61 -4.41
C GLY A 94 5.53 -7.89 -5.53
N SER A 95 6.68 -7.33 -5.22
CA SER A 95 7.59 -6.68 -6.15
C SER A 95 8.97 -6.78 -5.57
N GLU A 96 9.94 -7.04 -6.42
CA GLU A 96 11.37 -7.15 -6.18
C GLU A 96 12.03 -5.89 -5.59
N TRP A 97 11.34 -5.12 -4.76
CA TRP A 97 11.80 -3.85 -4.17
C TRP A 97 13.08 -4.04 -3.34
N TYR A 98 13.29 -5.24 -2.78
CA TYR A 98 14.54 -5.66 -2.14
C TYR A 98 15.74 -5.57 -3.09
N LEU A 99 15.54 -5.83 -4.39
CA LEU A 99 16.54 -5.65 -5.46
C LEU A 99 16.85 -4.17 -5.74
N HIS A 100 16.23 -3.24 -5.03
CA HIS A 100 16.40 -1.80 -5.22
C HIS A 100 16.84 -1.07 -3.95
N SER A 101 16.89 -1.74 -2.78
CA SER A 101 17.48 -1.17 -1.56
C SER A 101 18.97 -1.48 -1.46
N PRO A 102 19.86 -0.46 -1.41
CA PRO A 102 21.29 -0.67 -1.15
C PRO A 102 21.55 -1.43 0.15
N THR A 103 20.68 -1.24 1.15
CA THR A 103 20.79 -1.85 2.46
C THR A 103 20.49 -3.34 2.44
N PHE A 104 19.48 -3.75 1.67
CA PHE A 104 19.14 -5.16 1.47
C PHE A 104 20.17 -5.88 0.60
N HIS A 105 20.71 -5.22 -0.43
CA HIS A 105 21.82 -5.79 -1.22
C HIS A 105 23.03 -6.15 -0.36
N GLY A 106 23.41 -5.28 0.58
CA GLY A 106 24.52 -5.54 1.49
C GLY A 106 24.26 -6.66 2.51
N LEU A 107 22.99 -7.03 2.75
CA LEU A 107 22.58 -8.04 3.73
C LEU A 107 22.26 -9.41 3.08
N MET A 108 21.83 -9.45 1.82
CA MET A 108 21.43 -10.69 1.11
C MET A 108 22.58 -11.43 0.42
N GLY A 109 23.78 -10.85 0.36
CA GLY A 109 24.92 -11.45 -0.34
C GLY A 109 24.77 -11.51 -1.87
N GLU A 110 25.79 -12.02 -2.54
CA GLU A 110 25.87 -12.11 -4.00
C GLU A 110 24.90 -13.19 -4.55
N VAL A 111 23.71 -12.80 -5.05
CA VAL A 111 22.87 -13.77 -5.78
C VAL A 111 23.46 -14.17 -7.15
N ARG A 112 23.54 -15.49 -7.34
CA ARG A 112 24.03 -16.15 -8.54
C ARG A 112 22.85 -16.67 -9.36
N ASP A 113 23.00 -16.74 -10.68
CA ASP A 113 22.00 -17.37 -11.55
C ASP A 113 22.06 -18.90 -11.41
N ALA A 114 21.17 -19.58 -12.15
CA ALA A 114 21.09 -21.04 -12.20
C ALA A 114 22.39 -21.70 -12.70
N ASP A 115 23.26 -20.94 -13.39
CA ASP A 115 24.55 -21.39 -13.90
C ASP A 115 25.71 -21.06 -12.93
N GLY A 116 25.40 -20.47 -11.77
CA GLY A 116 26.37 -20.11 -10.74
C GLY A 116 27.16 -18.83 -11.02
N ALA A 117 26.82 -18.08 -12.08
CA ALA A 117 27.45 -16.82 -12.41
C ALA A 117 26.87 -15.67 -11.59
N LEU A 118 27.70 -14.67 -11.29
CA LEU A 118 27.26 -13.47 -10.59
C LEU A 118 26.33 -12.66 -11.49
N VAL A 119 25.04 -12.63 -11.16
CA VAL A 119 24.07 -11.85 -11.93
C VAL A 119 24.40 -10.37 -11.80
N SER A 120 24.73 -9.72 -12.92
CA SER A 120 25.16 -8.33 -12.88
C SER A 120 24.02 -7.40 -12.45
N LEU A 121 24.40 -6.26 -11.85
CA LEU A 121 23.48 -5.21 -11.40
C LEU A 121 22.59 -4.66 -12.54
N ARG A 122 23.00 -4.85 -13.80
CA ARG A 122 22.28 -4.43 -15.00
C ARG A 122 21.27 -5.49 -15.45
N GLU A 123 21.62 -6.77 -15.35
CA GLU A 123 20.72 -7.89 -15.68
C GLU A 123 19.59 -8.02 -14.65
N ARG A 124 19.87 -7.83 -13.36
CA ARG A 124 18.81 -7.75 -12.34
C ARG A 124 17.92 -6.52 -12.46
N ARG A 125 18.42 -5.42 -13.04
CA ARG A 125 17.64 -4.18 -13.18
C ARG A 125 16.63 -4.22 -14.31
N GLY A 126 16.73 -5.13 -15.27
CA GLY A 126 15.89 -5.11 -16.48
C GLY A 126 16.13 -3.87 -17.37
N ALA A 127 15.85 -3.99 -18.67
CA ALA A 127 16.17 -2.96 -19.68
C ALA A 127 15.30 -1.69 -19.63
N ARG A 128 14.38 -1.55 -18.67
CA ARG A 128 13.52 -0.37 -18.56
C ARG A 128 13.02 -0.15 -17.14
N THR A 129 13.97 0.10 -16.24
CA THR A 129 13.64 0.40 -14.84
C THR A 129 14.21 1.76 -14.48
N PRO A 130 13.42 2.68 -13.88
CA PRO A 130 13.89 4.00 -13.51
C PRO A 130 15.11 3.86 -12.60
N SER A 131 16.28 4.23 -13.10
CA SER A 131 17.52 4.24 -12.34
C SER A 131 17.41 5.34 -11.28
N GLY A 132 17.15 4.95 -10.03
CA GLY A 132 16.95 5.90 -8.95
C GLY A 132 15.59 6.56 -9.05
N VAL A 133 14.85 6.50 -7.95
CA VAL A 133 13.54 7.13 -7.80
C VAL A 133 13.54 8.53 -8.42
N ALA A 134 12.74 8.76 -9.46
CA ALA A 134 12.26 10.10 -9.79
C ALA A 134 11.44 10.57 -8.57
N GLY A 135 12.14 11.17 -7.59
CA GLY A 135 11.62 11.52 -6.27
C GLY A 135 12.20 10.72 -5.10
N ALA A 136 13.51 10.47 -5.06
CA ALA A 136 14.17 10.00 -3.84
C ALA A 136 13.73 10.89 -2.67
N HIS A 137 13.25 10.30 -1.58
CA HIS A 137 12.71 10.98 -0.38
C HIS A 137 11.27 11.52 -0.48
N ARG A 138 10.52 11.23 -1.55
CA ARG A 138 9.14 11.76 -1.69
C ARG A 138 8.17 11.27 -0.61
N PHE A 139 8.42 10.11 0.00
CA PHE A 139 7.61 9.55 1.09
C PHE A 139 8.27 9.71 2.46
N GLU A 140 9.54 10.10 2.54
CA GLU A 140 10.33 10.19 3.78
C GLU A 140 9.59 10.94 4.90
N ALA A 141 8.97 12.08 4.59
CA ALA A 141 8.21 12.84 5.57
C ALA A 141 7.00 12.05 6.12
N GLY A 142 6.30 11.32 5.26
CA GLY A 142 5.18 10.47 5.65
C GLY A 142 5.63 9.24 6.45
N VAL A 143 6.74 8.63 6.04
CA VAL A 143 7.39 7.51 6.76
C VAL A 143 7.82 7.96 8.16
N ARG A 144 8.48 9.11 8.29
CA ARG A 144 8.88 9.67 9.60
C ARG A 144 7.67 9.97 10.48
N ARG A 145 6.61 10.54 9.90
CA ARG A 145 5.35 10.77 10.63
C ARG A 145 4.73 9.46 11.11
N LEU A 146 4.73 8.43 10.27
CA LEU A 146 4.18 7.11 10.62
C LEU A 146 5.00 6.44 11.73
N LEU A 147 6.33 6.46 11.65
CA LEU A 147 7.20 5.97 12.73
C LEU A 147 6.94 6.73 14.04
N GLY A 148 6.83 8.07 13.96
CA GLY A 148 6.55 8.93 15.10
C GLY A 148 5.19 8.64 15.77
N SER A 149 4.13 8.44 14.99
CA SER A 149 2.80 8.11 15.53
C SER A 149 2.75 6.73 16.19
N ARG A 150 3.70 5.83 15.86
CA ARG A 150 3.89 4.54 16.53
C ARG A 150 4.88 4.58 17.69
N GLY A 151 5.45 5.75 18.00
CA GLY A 151 6.46 5.89 19.05
C GLY A 151 7.78 5.17 18.72
N VAL A 152 8.02 4.88 17.44
CA VAL A 152 9.17 4.11 16.98
C VAL A 152 10.26 5.04 16.45
N ARG A 153 11.50 4.79 16.84
CA ARG A 153 12.68 5.46 16.27
C ARG A 153 13.35 4.52 15.28
N ALA A 154 13.76 5.05 14.12
CA ALA A 154 14.49 4.31 13.11
C ALA A 154 15.82 4.99 12.78
N VAL A 155 16.82 4.21 12.36
CA VAL A 155 18.04 4.76 11.74
C VAL A 155 17.73 5.31 10.33
N PRO A 156 18.52 6.26 9.79
CA PRO A 156 18.25 6.82 8.47
C PRO A 156 18.16 5.78 7.34
N ALA A 157 18.94 4.70 7.40
CA ALA A 157 18.88 3.61 6.43
C ALA A 157 17.50 2.94 6.40
N MET A 158 16.95 2.62 7.57
CA MET A 158 15.60 2.05 7.71
C MET A 158 14.52 2.99 7.17
N VAL A 159 14.65 4.32 7.36
CA VAL A 159 13.71 5.30 6.79
C VAL A 159 13.77 5.31 5.26
N ARG A 160 14.97 5.18 4.67
CA ARG A 160 15.14 5.09 3.21
C ARG A 160 14.57 3.79 2.65
N ASP A 161 14.73 2.68 3.36
CA ASP A 161 14.15 1.40 2.94
C ASP A 161 12.62 1.47 2.93
N LEU A 162 12.00 2.03 3.97
CA LEU A 162 10.55 2.27 4.02
C LEU A 162 10.06 3.27 2.96
N ASP A 163 10.83 4.32 2.64
CA ASP A 163 10.55 5.25 1.51
C ASP A 163 10.56 4.50 0.17
N GLY A 164 11.54 3.60 -0.01
CA GLY A 164 11.65 2.71 -1.15
C GLY A 164 10.44 1.78 -1.29
N ILE A 165 10.03 1.11 -0.21
CA ILE A 165 8.83 0.26 -0.19
C ILE A 165 7.60 1.05 -0.59
N ALA A 166 7.38 2.21 0.07
CA ALA A 166 6.22 3.06 -0.22
C ALA A 166 6.17 3.43 -1.70
N SER A 167 7.33 3.73 -2.28
CA SER A 167 7.48 4.09 -3.68
C SER A 167 7.16 2.95 -4.63
N VAL A 168 7.73 1.76 -4.41
CA VAL A 168 7.49 0.60 -5.28
C VAL A 168 6.06 0.13 -5.15
N PHE A 169 5.56 -0.03 -3.92
CA PHE A 169 4.19 -0.46 -3.65
C PHE A 169 3.17 0.45 -4.33
N LEU A 170 3.26 1.77 -4.11
CA LEU A 170 2.30 2.70 -4.69
C LEU A 170 2.38 2.77 -6.23
N THR A 171 3.57 2.57 -6.78
CA THR A 171 3.77 2.53 -8.25
C THR A 171 3.15 1.28 -8.85
N ALA A 172 3.33 0.11 -8.21
CA ALA A 172 2.67 -1.13 -8.60
C ALA A 172 1.16 -0.98 -8.48
N LEU A 173 0.67 -0.44 -7.35
CA LEU A 173 -0.77 -0.23 -7.12
C LEU A 173 -1.39 0.69 -8.18
N ALA A 174 -0.68 1.74 -8.58
CA ALA A 174 -1.12 2.61 -9.66
C ALA A 174 -1.18 1.91 -11.02
N ARG A 175 -0.23 1.01 -11.30
CA ARG A 175 -0.19 0.21 -12.53
C ARG A 175 -1.38 -0.75 -12.58
N ASP A 176 -1.63 -1.47 -11.50
CA ASP A 176 -2.72 -2.45 -11.43
C ASP A 176 -4.08 -1.76 -11.43
N ALA A 177 -4.24 -0.63 -10.74
CA ALA A 177 -5.47 0.16 -10.83
C ALA A 177 -5.72 0.67 -12.25
N ALA A 178 -4.67 1.10 -12.96
CA ALA A 178 -4.79 1.49 -14.38
C ALA A 178 -5.13 0.29 -15.28
N MET A 179 -4.61 -0.90 -14.97
CA MET A 179 -4.94 -2.15 -15.66
C MET A 179 -6.43 -2.49 -15.47
N VAL A 180 -6.94 -2.46 -14.24
CA VAL A 180 -8.36 -2.68 -13.92
C VAL A 180 -9.27 -1.73 -14.72
N VAL A 181 -8.90 -0.44 -14.82
CA VAL A 181 -9.66 0.52 -15.63
C VAL A 181 -9.69 0.14 -17.11
N ARG A 182 -8.53 -0.20 -17.68
CA ARG A 182 -8.38 -0.53 -19.11
C ARG A 182 -9.07 -1.84 -19.47
N GLU A 183 -9.09 -2.80 -18.56
CA GLU A 183 -9.67 -4.12 -18.79
C GLU A 183 -11.16 -4.21 -18.42
N GLY A 184 -11.72 -3.17 -17.80
CA GLY A 184 -13.13 -3.12 -17.43
C GLY A 184 -13.46 -3.89 -16.15
N GLY A 185 -12.49 -4.05 -15.24
CA GLY A 185 -12.61 -4.83 -14.01
C GLY A 185 -11.44 -5.79 -13.84
N VAL A 186 -11.42 -6.52 -12.72
CA VAL A 186 -10.44 -7.60 -12.51
C VAL A 186 -10.84 -8.78 -13.38
N LYS A 187 -10.10 -9.04 -14.45
CA LYS A 187 -10.26 -10.27 -15.24
C LYS A 187 -9.58 -11.43 -14.51
N ARG A 188 -10.38 -12.28 -13.84
CA ARG A 188 -9.92 -13.64 -13.55
C ARG A 188 -10.18 -14.51 -14.77
N PHE A 189 -9.13 -15.12 -15.31
CA PHE A 189 -9.28 -16.32 -16.12
C PHE A 189 -10.00 -17.36 -15.25
N GLY A 190 -11.06 -17.96 -15.80
CA GLY A 190 -12.05 -18.73 -15.05
C GLY A 190 -11.44 -19.80 -14.15
N THR A 191 -12.03 -19.97 -12.98
CA THR A 191 -11.80 -21.12 -12.11
C THR A 191 -12.04 -22.39 -12.92
N VAL A 192 -11.00 -23.17 -13.21
CA VAL A 192 -11.18 -24.52 -13.76
C VAL A 192 -11.81 -25.34 -12.64
N SER A 193 -13.13 -25.48 -12.68
CA SER A 193 -13.80 -26.51 -11.89
C SER A 193 -13.47 -27.84 -12.54
N LEU A 194 -12.58 -28.61 -11.91
CA LEU A 194 -12.48 -30.04 -12.18
C LEU A 194 -13.78 -30.68 -11.70
N VAL A 195 -14.77 -30.74 -12.59
CA VAL A 195 -15.99 -31.49 -12.37
C VAL A 195 -15.66 -32.97 -12.55
N VAL A 196 -15.67 -33.72 -11.45
CA VAL A 196 -15.74 -35.18 -11.50
C VAL A 196 -17.18 -35.55 -11.88
N PRO A 197 -17.42 -36.39 -12.91
CA PRO A 197 -18.77 -36.76 -13.31
C PRO A 197 -19.47 -37.56 -12.20
N GLY A 198 -20.50 -36.99 -11.58
CA GLY A 198 -21.38 -37.71 -10.64
C GLY A 198 -21.71 -37.02 -9.32
N GLU A 199 -21.10 -35.88 -9.00
CA GLU A 199 -21.39 -35.16 -7.75
C GLU A 199 -22.41 -34.02 -7.99
N PRO A 200 -23.43 -33.84 -7.11
CA PRO A 200 -24.38 -32.75 -7.26
C PRO A 200 -23.68 -31.40 -7.20
N ALA A 201 -24.10 -30.47 -8.08
CA ALA A 201 -23.49 -29.16 -8.20
C ALA A 201 -23.39 -28.47 -6.82
N PRO A 202 -22.20 -27.97 -6.42
CA PRO A 202 -22.05 -27.32 -5.13
C PRO A 202 -22.96 -26.09 -5.08
N ALA A 203 -23.56 -25.87 -3.92
CA ALA A 203 -24.44 -24.73 -3.68
C ALA A 203 -23.74 -23.41 -4.05
N PRO A 204 -24.46 -22.42 -4.62
CA PRO A 204 -23.86 -21.16 -5.03
C PRO A 204 -23.13 -20.52 -3.85
N LEU A 205 -21.81 -20.43 -3.98
CA LEU A 205 -20.92 -19.80 -3.01
C LEU A 205 -21.40 -18.38 -2.73
N LEU A 206 -21.58 -18.08 -1.44
CA LEU A 206 -21.89 -16.78 -0.88
C LEU A 206 -21.17 -15.66 -1.63
N LYS A 207 -21.94 -14.71 -2.17
CA LYS A 207 -21.52 -13.47 -2.86
C LYS A 207 -20.06 -13.11 -2.60
N ASP A 208 -19.18 -13.57 -3.47
CA ASP A 208 -17.76 -13.24 -3.41
C ASP A 208 -17.62 -11.72 -3.64
N PRO A 209 -17.02 -10.94 -2.72
CA PRO A 209 -16.73 -9.52 -2.94
C PRO A 209 -15.99 -9.28 -4.27
N LEU A 210 -15.27 -10.30 -4.75
CA LEU A 210 -14.53 -10.30 -6.01
C LEU A 210 -15.43 -10.35 -7.26
N LEU A 211 -16.61 -10.97 -7.19
CA LEU A 211 -17.59 -10.98 -8.29
C LEU A 211 -18.15 -9.58 -8.54
N ALA A 212 -18.36 -8.78 -7.49
CA ALA A 212 -18.82 -7.40 -7.60
C ALA A 212 -17.78 -6.47 -8.28
N LEU A 213 -16.49 -6.83 -8.25
CA LEU A 213 -15.39 -6.08 -8.87
C LEU A 213 -15.12 -6.50 -10.33
N SER A 214 -15.78 -7.56 -10.82
CA SER A 214 -15.62 -8.06 -12.19
C SER A 214 -16.36 -7.21 -13.22
N THR A 215 -17.43 -6.50 -12.82
CA THR A 215 -18.22 -5.62 -13.69
C THR A 215 -17.97 -4.16 -13.32
N ARG A 216 -16.89 -3.57 -13.85
CA ARG A 216 -16.59 -2.16 -13.61
C ARG A 216 -17.68 -1.26 -14.20
N ARG A 217 -18.23 -0.36 -13.37
CA ARG A 217 -19.17 0.69 -13.81
C ARG A 217 -18.43 2.03 -13.89
N GLY A 218 -17.87 2.37 -15.04
CA GLY A 218 -17.14 3.64 -15.22
C GLY A 218 -16.78 3.98 -16.68
N ASP A 219 -16.31 5.20 -16.91
CA ASP A 219 -16.03 5.79 -18.23
C ASP A 219 -14.80 5.23 -18.97
N GLY A 220 -13.96 4.47 -18.27
CA GLY A 220 -12.71 3.90 -18.80
C GLY A 220 -11.57 4.91 -18.92
N ARG A 221 -11.80 6.15 -18.46
CA ARG A 221 -10.85 7.28 -18.54
C ARG A 221 -10.39 7.75 -17.16
N THR A 222 -11.14 7.40 -16.12
CA THR A 222 -10.90 7.81 -14.75
C THR A 222 -10.63 6.61 -13.85
N VAL A 223 -9.53 6.66 -13.09
CA VAL A 223 -9.27 5.75 -11.96
C VAL A 223 -10.10 6.20 -10.76
N GLY A 224 -11.01 5.32 -10.31
CA GLY A 224 -11.86 5.49 -9.14
C GLY A 224 -11.30 4.83 -7.87
N GLY A 225 -11.99 5.03 -6.75
CA GLY A 225 -11.67 4.36 -5.48
C GLY A 225 -11.78 2.83 -5.60
N ASP A 226 -12.85 2.35 -6.22
CA ASP A 226 -13.08 0.91 -6.39
C ASP A 226 -12.02 0.25 -7.29
N ASP A 227 -11.48 0.97 -8.28
CA ASP A 227 -10.38 0.49 -9.12
C ASP A 227 -9.10 0.27 -8.28
N VAL A 228 -8.87 1.11 -7.27
CA VAL A 228 -7.77 0.92 -6.30
C VAL A 228 -8.05 -0.25 -5.37
N LEU A 229 -9.28 -0.40 -4.86
CA LEU A 229 -9.64 -1.53 -4.00
C LEU A 229 -9.54 -2.86 -4.77
N ALA A 230 -9.93 -2.89 -6.04
CA ALA A 230 -9.71 -4.01 -6.94
C ALA A 230 -8.22 -4.34 -7.09
N ALA A 231 -7.38 -3.34 -7.35
CA ALA A 231 -5.93 -3.53 -7.43
C ALA A 231 -5.32 -4.06 -6.12
N VAL A 232 -5.85 -3.66 -4.95
CA VAL A 232 -5.42 -4.21 -3.66
C VAL A 232 -5.65 -5.71 -3.57
N THR A 233 -6.74 -6.22 -4.15
CA THR A 233 -7.00 -7.68 -4.17
C THR A 233 -6.02 -8.48 -5.00
N MET A 234 -5.31 -7.82 -5.93
CA MET A 234 -4.26 -8.43 -6.75
C MET A 234 -2.91 -8.46 -6.03
N GLN A 235 -2.64 -7.49 -5.16
CA GLN A 235 -1.33 -7.31 -4.52
C GLN A 235 -1.22 -7.85 -3.10
N LEU A 236 -2.30 -7.78 -2.32
CA LEU A 236 -2.30 -8.16 -0.92
C LEU A 236 -3.09 -9.44 -0.71
N ILE A 237 -2.69 -10.22 0.27
CA ILE A 237 -3.37 -11.46 0.66
C ILE A 237 -3.82 -11.40 2.13
N GLY A 238 -4.64 -12.38 2.53
CA GLY A 238 -4.97 -12.63 3.93
C GLY A 238 -5.65 -11.48 4.68
N GLY A 239 -5.33 -11.38 5.97
CA GLY A 239 -5.90 -10.38 6.88
C GLY A 239 -5.46 -8.94 6.56
N LEU A 240 -4.22 -8.75 6.08
CA LEU A 240 -3.71 -7.45 5.66
C LEU A 240 -4.53 -6.86 4.52
N ARG A 241 -4.87 -7.68 3.51
CA ARG A 241 -5.76 -7.25 2.41
C ARG A 241 -7.09 -6.72 2.95
N GLN A 242 -7.74 -7.49 3.83
CA GLN A 242 -9.06 -7.12 4.33
C GLN A 242 -8.99 -5.83 5.16
N ARG A 243 -7.96 -5.70 6.01
CA ARG A 243 -7.74 -4.49 6.80
C ARG A 243 -7.50 -3.27 5.91
N ALA A 244 -6.67 -3.39 4.88
CA ALA A 244 -6.37 -2.31 3.94
C ALA A 244 -7.63 -1.86 3.17
N ILE A 245 -8.49 -2.79 2.73
CA ILE A 245 -9.75 -2.47 2.06
C ILE A 245 -10.70 -1.75 3.02
N THR A 246 -10.86 -2.26 4.25
CA THR A 246 -11.74 -1.65 5.27
C THR A 246 -11.28 -0.23 5.61
N GLU A 247 -10.00 -0.04 5.92
CA GLU A 247 -9.44 1.29 6.26
C GLU A 247 -9.55 2.27 5.08
N ALA A 248 -9.38 1.81 3.84
CA ALA A 248 -9.56 2.65 2.66
C ALA A 248 -11.01 3.08 2.46
N ALA A 249 -11.97 2.17 2.64
CA ALA A 249 -13.40 2.44 2.50
C ALA A 249 -13.92 3.41 3.58
N GLU A 250 -13.43 3.29 4.82
CA GLU A 250 -13.72 4.25 5.90
C GLU A 250 -13.16 5.65 5.59
N MET A 251 -11.92 5.71 5.09
CA MET A 251 -11.26 6.96 4.73
C MET A 251 -12.02 7.74 3.63
N THR A 252 -12.58 7.04 2.64
CA THR A 252 -13.36 7.69 1.57
C THR A 252 -14.75 8.15 2.03
N ARG A 253 -15.39 7.41 2.94
CA ARG A 253 -16.68 7.81 3.53
C ARG A 253 -16.53 9.08 4.37
N ASN A 254 -15.50 9.15 5.21
CA ASN A 254 -15.26 10.28 6.10
C ASN A 254 -14.81 11.57 5.37
N THR A 255 -14.43 11.47 4.09
CA THR A 255 -13.96 12.61 3.29
C THR A 255 -14.97 13.11 2.26
N SER A 256 -16.14 12.46 2.19
CA SER A 256 -17.28 12.90 1.40
C SER A 256 -18.30 13.53 2.36
N PRO A 257 -18.27 14.85 2.60
CA PRO A 257 -19.42 15.48 3.24
C PRO A 257 -20.56 15.38 2.21
N TRP A 258 -21.76 14.99 2.65
CA TRP A 258 -22.98 14.83 1.84
C TRP A 258 -23.10 13.50 1.08
N ALA A 259 -23.56 12.48 1.79
CA ALA A 259 -24.34 11.39 1.22
C ALA A 259 -25.39 10.94 2.24
N ASP A 260 -26.20 11.89 2.72
CA ASP A 260 -27.47 11.65 3.40
C ASP A 260 -28.34 12.91 3.21
N CYS A 261 -29.15 12.88 2.16
CA CYS A 261 -30.38 13.65 1.99
C CYS A 261 -31.40 12.69 1.37
#